data_AF-A0A961DS30-F1
#
_entry.id   AF-A0A961DS30-F1
#
_cell.length_a   1.000
_cell.length_b   1.000
_cell.length_c   1.000
_cell.angle_alpha   90.00
_cell.angle_beta   90.00
_cell.angle_gamma   90.00
#
_symmetry.space_group_name_H-M   'P 1'
#
loop_
_entity.id
_entity.type
_entity.pdbx_description
1 polymer ?
#
loop_
_entity_poly.entity_id
_entity_poly.type
_entity_poly.pdbx_seq_one_letter_code
_entity_poly.pdbx_strand_id
1 'polypeptide(L)'
;MSEAALAVSEIDKLCTYPGCTRPRRPDPATGRPSRYCERADEGGGPIHNRGTAWKARRAHTGDAPPREDGLTAPVSMARATLEQRLSELPGRFEDLRQYLDGVVLDLRAAGDVEAAGSEVEDAHREALTKVTEAERRAAAAERTARSAEAAAKAAQEEREEADALTEEATAEAARIKADAQAEIAHAHERLAVAEAGFAAKLAERDAEVEQARRDVAAARVEAAAAVAAQNAATAEAARERDTAAGLRQELDNTRRDLQSARSEFQAQIDAARHDLQEAAAEAATIRVALAEARAQAAAAERASDSARESLESLRGDLERQRAEAQSEREVLRTAHAEQLAQLQRNADDRVSVLTEALHAAREMARLALPTTNTDEQ
;
A
#
# COMPACT_ATOMS: atom_id res chain seq x y z
N MET A 1 -14.58 -4.54 -95.51
CA MET A 1 -14.49 -4.04 -96.90
C MET A 1 -13.50 -2.89 -96.97
N SER A 2 -12.21 -3.19 -97.06
CA SER A 2 -11.19 -2.26 -97.58
C SER A 2 -10.08 -3.13 -98.17
N GLU A 3 -10.33 -3.55 -99.40
CA GLU A 3 -9.67 -4.65 -100.09
C GLU A 3 -8.64 -4.08 -101.06
N ALA A 4 -7.49 -3.64 -100.53
CA ALA A 4 -6.48 -2.90 -101.31
C ALA A 4 -5.03 -3.02 -100.78
N ALA A 5 -4.65 -4.17 -100.20
CA ALA A 5 -3.29 -4.36 -99.64
C ALA A 5 -2.66 -5.75 -99.92
N LEU A 6 -3.27 -6.58 -100.76
CA LEU A 6 -2.79 -7.95 -101.07
C LEU A 6 -2.19 -8.06 -102.48
N ALA A 7 -1.23 -7.19 -102.80
CA ALA A 7 -0.44 -7.27 -104.03
C ALA A 7 0.98 -6.67 -103.90
N VAL A 8 1.59 -6.72 -102.70
CA VAL A 8 3.03 -6.41 -102.55
C VAL A 8 3.85 -7.61 -103.05
N SER A 9 3.88 -7.70 -104.37
CA SER A 9 4.77 -8.46 -105.27
C SER A 9 5.74 -9.44 -104.60
N GLU A 10 5.55 -10.75 -104.85
CA GLU A 10 6.54 -11.79 -104.50
C GLU A 10 7.93 -11.50 -105.10
N ILE A 11 7.99 -10.77 -106.22
CA ILE A 11 9.24 -10.36 -106.89
C ILE A 11 10.11 -9.50 -105.97
N ASP A 12 9.51 -8.67 -105.11
CA ASP A 12 10.27 -7.80 -104.19
C ASP A 12 10.95 -8.61 -103.06
N LYS A 13 10.55 -9.86 -102.83
CA LYS A 13 11.22 -10.76 -101.87
C LYS A 13 12.43 -11.49 -102.46
N LEU A 14 12.73 -11.33 -103.75
CA LEU A 14 13.81 -12.04 -104.46
C LEU A 14 15.10 -11.20 -104.60
N CYS A 15 16.22 -11.88 -104.76
CA CYS A 15 17.54 -11.28 -104.92
C CYS A 15 17.74 -10.62 -106.29
N THR A 16 18.02 -9.31 -106.35
CA THR A 16 18.18 -8.56 -107.63
C THR A 16 19.53 -8.78 -108.34
N TYR A 17 20.14 -9.96 -108.17
CA TYR A 17 21.37 -10.37 -108.87
C TYR A 17 21.00 -11.13 -110.16
N PRO A 18 21.67 -10.86 -111.30
CA PRO A 18 21.34 -11.54 -112.57
C PRO A 18 21.35 -13.07 -112.43
N GLY A 19 20.26 -13.73 -112.80
CA GLY A 19 20.13 -15.19 -112.74
C GLY A 19 19.81 -15.80 -111.36
N CYS A 20 19.71 -15.00 -110.29
CA CYS A 20 19.44 -15.51 -108.94
C CYS A 20 17.93 -15.53 -108.62
N THR A 21 17.39 -16.70 -108.27
CA THR A 21 15.98 -16.88 -107.83
C THR A 21 15.83 -17.05 -106.32
N ARG A 22 16.89 -16.84 -105.54
CA ARG A 22 16.88 -16.98 -104.07
C ARG A 22 16.24 -15.74 -103.40
N PRO A 23 15.60 -15.88 -102.22
CA PRO A 23 15.05 -14.74 -101.49
C PRO A 23 16.14 -13.76 -101.04
N ARG A 24 15.80 -12.47 -100.94
CA ARG A 24 16.68 -11.42 -100.39
C ARG A 24 16.91 -11.63 -98.90
N ARG A 25 18.04 -11.17 -98.36
CA ARG A 25 18.31 -11.24 -96.92
C ARG A 25 17.27 -10.38 -96.17
N PRO A 26 16.69 -10.86 -95.04
CA PRO A 26 15.77 -10.08 -94.22
C PRO A 26 16.38 -8.74 -93.79
N ASP A 27 15.55 -7.70 -93.75
CA ASP A 27 16.02 -6.35 -93.47
C ASP A 27 16.47 -6.23 -92.00
N PRO A 28 17.67 -5.67 -91.73
CA PRO A 28 18.20 -5.54 -90.37
C PRO A 28 17.42 -4.50 -89.57
N ALA A 29 17.30 -4.70 -88.26
CA ALA A 29 16.57 -3.81 -87.35
C ALA A 29 17.12 -2.36 -87.32
N THR A 30 18.38 -2.18 -87.73
CA THR A 30 18.98 -0.87 -88.01
C THR A 30 19.78 -0.95 -89.32
N GLY A 31 19.57 0.01 -90.22
CA GLY A 31 20.27 0.09 -91.51
C GLY A 31 19.34 0.19 -92.73
N ARG A 32 19.94 0.18 -93.92
CA ARG A 32 19.21 0.29 -95.20
C ARG A 32 18.83 -1.11 -95.72
N PRO A 33 17.58 -1.34 -96.16
CA PRO A 33 17.13 -2.61 -96.72
C PRO A 33 18.05 -3.20 -97.78
N SER A 34 18.28 -4.50 -97.71
CA SER A 34 19.22 -5.21 -98.59
C SER A 34 18.48 -5.83 -99.78
N ARG A 35 18.95 -5.57 -101.01
CA ARG A 35 18.31 -6.04 -102.26
C ARG A 35 18.89 -7.35 -102.81
N TYR A 36 19.75 -8.02 -102.05
CA TYR A 36 20.49 -9.20 -102.49
C TYR A 36 20.48 -10.27 -101.40
N CYS A 37 20.80 -11.53 -101.75
CA CYS A 37 20.80 -12.63 -100.78
C CYS A 37 22.13 -12.78 -100.00
N GLU A 38 23.19 -12.08 -100.40
CA GLU A 38 24.52 -12.08 -99.74
C GLU A 38 25.17 -13.48 -99.59
N ARG A 39 24.77 -14.43 -100.44
CA ARG A 39 25.37 -15.76 -100.56
C ARG A 39 26.13 -15.89 -101.89
N ALA A 40 27.11 -16.79 -101.94
CA ALA A 40 27.77 -17.23 -103.15
C ALA A 40 26.91 -18.23 -103.94
N ASP A 41 27.21 -18.43 -105.23
CA ASP A 41 26.62 -19.51 -106.03
C ASP A 41 27.11 -20.89 -105.59
N GLU A 42 26.35 -21.93 -105.91
CA GLU A 42 26.61 -23.33 -105.51
C GLU A 42 27.93 -23.92 -106.05
N GLY A 43 28.60 -23.24 -106.99
CA GLY A 43 29.95 -23.56 -107.47
C GLY A 43 31.09 -22.73 -106.88
N GLY A 44 30.83 -21.93 -105.82
CA GLY A 44 31.84 -21.01 -105.25
C GLY A 44 31.93 -19.65 -105.98
N GLY A 45 30.84 -19.23 -106.64
CA GLY A 45 30.78 -17.99 -107.41
C GLY A 45 30.76 -16.71 -106.55
N PRO A 46 30.75 -15.51 -107.19
CA PRO A 46 30.79 -14.23 -106.48
C PRO A 46 29.61 -14.04 -105.52
N ILE A 47 29.86 -13.54 -104.31
CA ILE A 47 28.78 -13.24 -103.34
C ILE A 47 27.81 -12.22 -103.93
N HIS A 48 26.51 -12.49 -103.88
CA HIS A 48 25.47 -11.61 -104.41
C HIS A 48 25.32 -10.35 -103.57
N ASN A 49 25.90 -9.24 -104.03
CA ASN A 49 25.80 -7.92 -103.41
C ASN A 49 25.83 -6.81 -104.48
N ARG A 50 25.71 -5.55 -104.06
CA ARG A 50 25.67 -4.39 -104.97
C ARG A 50 26.93 -4.26 -105.85
N GLY A 51 28.10 -4.57 -105.31
CA GLY A 51 29.39 -4.43 -106.00
C GLY A 51 29.60 -5.49 -107.08
N THR A 52 29.29 -6.75 -106.77
CA THR A 52 29.37 -7.86 -107.73
C THR A 52 28.29 -7.73 -108.82
N ALA A 53 27.07 -7.33 -108.47
CA ALA A 53 25.98 -7.13 -109.43
C ALA A 53 26.24 -6.00 -110.44
N TRP A 54 27.05 -4.99 -110.09
CA TRP A 54 27.45 -3.94 -111.05
C TRP A 54 28.48 -4.46 -112.07
N LYS A 55 29.49 -5.23 -111.63
CA LYS A 55 30.44 -5.89 -112.55
C LYS A 55 29.74 -6.88 -113.49
N ALA A 56 28.83 -7.70 -112.96
CA ALA A 56 28.05 -8.65 -113.75
C ALA A 56 27.23 -7.96 -114.86
N ARG A 57 26.57 -6.82 -114.56
CA ARG A 57 25.83 -6.06 -115.57
C ARG A 57 26.74 -5.47 -116.65
N ARG A 58 27.93 -4.96 -116.28
CA ARG A 58 28.88 -4.36 -117.24
C ARG A 58 29.53 -5.38 -118.19
N ALA A 59 29.51 -6.67 -117.86
CA ALA A 59 29.94 -7.76 -118.74
C ALA A 59 28.86 -8.16 -119.78
N HIS A 60 27.61 -7.70 -119.62
CA HIS A 60 26.48 -8.02 -120.51
C HIS A 60 26.07 -6.87 -121.44
N THR A 61 26.67 -5.68 -121.33
CA THR A 61 26.42 -4.53 -122.22
C THR A 61 27.73 -3.95 -122.76
N GLY A 62 28.12 -4.40 -123.95
CA GLY A 62 29.18 -3.78 -124.75
C GLY A 62 28.65 -3.35 -126.11
N ASP A 63 28.83 -2.08 -126.45
CA ASP A 63 28.70 -1.55 -127.81
C ASP A 63 29.50 -0.23 -127.93
N ALA A 64 30.03 0.09 -129.12
CA ALA A 64 30.94 1.22 -129.35
C ALA A 64 30.98 1.68 -130.83
N PRO A 65 31.20 2.98 -131.14
CA PRO A 65 31.43 3.47 -132.51
C PRO A 65 32.89 3.97 -132.79
N PRO A 66 33.28 4.16 -134.07
CA PRO A 66 34.68 4.07 -134.53
C PRO A 66 35.34 5.41 -134.97
N ARG A 67 36.55 5.32 -135.56
CA ARG A 67 37.34 6.44 -136.13
C ARG A 67 38.18 5.96 -137.33
N GLU A 68 38.35 6.79 -138.37
CA GLU A 68 39.09 6.48 -139.63
C GLU A 68 40.19 7.51 -139.98
N ASP A 69 41.20 7.06 -140.73
CA ASP A 69 42.30 7.78 -141.46
C ASP A 69 42.98 6.76 -142.42
N GLY A 70 43.58 7.06 -143.59
CA GLY A 70 43.62 8.27 -144.43
C GLY A 70 44.69 8.24 -145.57
N LEU A 71 44.30 8.55 -146.83
CA LEU A 71 45.12 9.06 -147.98
C LEU A 71 46.19 8.19 -148.71
N THR A 72 46.29 8.30 -150.05
CA THR A 72 47.45 8.88 -150.85
C THR A 72 47.38 8.61 -152.38
N ALA A 73 48.12 9.41 -153.18
CA ALA A 73 48.19 9.37 -154.66
C ALA A 73 49.61 8.99 -155.17
N PRO A 74 49.84 8.85 -156.50
CA PRO A 74 50.86 9.74 -157.12
C PRO A 74 50.63 10.12 -158.61
N VAL A 75 51.44 11.07 -159.10
CA VAL A 75 51.42 11.63 -160.47
C VAL A 75 52.80 11.53 -161.13
N SER A 76 52.88 11.02 -162.37
CA SER A 76 53.88 11.47 -163.36
C SER A 76 53.55 11.02 -164.79
N MET A 77 53.46 11.98 -165.73
CA MET A 77 54.19 12.01 -167.01
C MET A 77 53.68 13.18 -167.86
N ALA A 78 54.42 14.28 -167.86
CA ALA A 78 54.04 15.50 -168.58
C ALA A 78 54.58 15.48 -170.03
N ARG A 79 53.67 15.33 -171.02
CA ARG A 79 53.75 16.03 -172.33
C ARG A 79 52.55 15.92 -173.28
N ALA A 80 51.44 15.27 -172.89
CA ALA A 80 50.30 14.99 -173.79
C ALA A 80 48.94 15.61 -173.38
N THR A 81 48.85 16.39 -172.31
CA THR A 81 47.56 16.80 -171.70
C THR A 81 47.40 18.31 -171.51
N LEU A 82 47.82 19.12 -172.49
CA LEU A 82 47.55 20.57 -172.49
C LEU A 82 46.17 20.89 -173.09
N GLU A 83 45.77 20.19 -174.15
CA GLU A 83 44.43 20.28 -174.77
C GLU A 83 43.32 19.95 -173.75
N GLN A 84 43.47 18.83 -173.04
CA GLN A 84 42.45 18.31 -172.12
C GLN A 84 42.28 19.19 -170.86
N ARG A 85 43.29 19.97 -170.47
CA ARG A 85 43.18 20.94 -169.36
C ARG A 85 42.43 22.22 -169.71
N LEU A 86 42.20 22.51 -171.00
CA LEU A 86 41.39 23.65 -171.42
C LEU A 86 39.89 23.28 -171.52
N SER A 87 39.56 22.02 -171.79
CA SER A 87 38.17 21.52 -171.78
C SER A 87 37.57 21.31 -170.38
N GLU A 88 38.39 21.05 -169.36
CA GLU A 88 37.93 20.83 -167.97
C GLU A 88 37.68 22.14 -167.19
N LEU A 89 38.09 23.28 -167.74
CA LEU A 89 38.12 24.57 -167.03
C LEU A 89 36.73 25.14 -166.68
N PRO A 90 35.68 25.02 -167.52
CA PRO A 90 34.33 25.47 -167.15
C PRO A 90 33.73 24.69 -165.97
N GLY A 91 33.87 23.36 -165.94
CA GLY A 91 33.33 22.52 -164.86
C GLY A 91 33.95 22.85 -163.49
N ARG A 92 35.25 23.16 -163.46
CA ARG A 92 35.95 23.60 -162.24
C ARG A 92 35.41 24.92 -161.67
N PHE A 93 34.84 25.79 -162.49
CA PHE A 93 34.17 27.02 -162.03
C PHE A 93 32.77 26.74 -161.49
N GLU A 94 32.05 25.77 -162.06
CA GLU A 94 30.75 25.31 -161.54
C GLU A 94 30.94 24.70 -160.13
N ASP A 95 31.92 23.81 -159.96
CA ASP A 95 32.27 23.20 -158.66
C ASP A 95 32.66 24.26 -157.62
N LEU A 96 33.47 25.25 -158.01
CA LEU A 96 33.88 26.36 -157.13
C LEU A 96 32.69 27.25 -156.76
N ARG A 97 31.76 27.49 -157.69
CA ARG A 97 30.52 28.23 -157.43
C ARG A 97 29.62 27.48 -156.46
N GLN A 98 29.49 26.16 -156.63
CA GLN A 98 28.68 25.30 -155.78
C GLN A 98 29.27 25.17 -154.36
N TYR A 99 30.60 25.11 -154.24
CA TYR A 99 31.31 25.17 -152.95
C TYR A 99 31.11 26.53 -152.27
N LEU A 100 31.23 27.64 -152.99
CA LEU A 100 31.01 28.98 -152.45
C LEU A 100 29.55 29.23 -152.04
N ASP A 101 28.57 28.76 -152.83
CA ASP A 101 27.15 28.82 -152.47
C ASP A 101 26.85 27.97 -151.21
N GLY A 102 27.50 26.80 -151.07
CA GLY A 102 27.45 25.98 -149.86
C GLY A 102 28.05 26.67 -148.64
N VAL A 103 29.26 27.23 -148.76
CA VAL A 103 29.92 28.01 -147.70
C VAL A 103 29.09 29.24 -147.30
N VAL A 104 28.40 29.90 -148.25
CA VAL A 104 27.48 31.03 -147.96
C VAL A 104 26.18 30.58 -147.27
N LEU A 105 25.70 29.37 -147.54
CA LEU A 105 24.59 28.75 -146.80
C LEU A 105 25.01 28.41 -145.37
N ASP A 106 26.16 27.78 -145.18
CA ASP A 106 26.70 27.44 -143.86
C ASP A 106 27.04 28.70 -143.05
N LEU A 107 27.55 29.77 -143.69
CA LEU A 107 27.74 31.08 -143.04
C LEU A 107 26.43 31.81 -142.73
N ARG A 108 25.32 31.50 -143.41
CA ARG A 108 23.98 31.99 -142.99
C ARG A 108 23.43 31.17 -141.83
N ALA A 109 23.61 29.85 -141.83
CA ALA A 109 23.17 28.98 -140.75
C ALA A 109 23.97 29.18 -139.45
N ALA A 110 25.29 29.40 -139.54
CA ALA A 110 26.15 29.74 -138.42
C ALA A 110 26.15 31.26 -138.09
N GLY A 111 25.62 32.09 -138.99
CA GLY A 111 25.53 33.54 -138.86
C GLY A 111 24.22 34.04 -138.25
N ASP A 112 23.31 33.15 -137.86
CA ASP A 112 22.10 33.50 -137.11
C ASP A 112 22.44 33.78 -135.63
N VAL A 113 23.14 34.89 -135.44
CA VAL A 113 23.58 35.38 -134.12
C VAL A 113 22.38 35.84 -133.27
N GLU A 114 21.23 36.14 -133.88
CA GLU A 114 19.99 36.39 -133.13
C GLU A 114 19.42 35.09 -132.54
N ALA A 115 19.39 33.98 -133.30
CA ALA A 115 19.02 32.67 -132.77
C ALA A 115 19.96 32.24 -131.61
N ALA A 116 21.27 32.24 -131.84
CA ALA A 116 22.25 31.87 -130.81
C ALA A 116 22.23 32.83 -129.59
N GLY A 117 21.99 34.13 -129.82
CA GLY A 117 21.79 35.12 -128.77
C GLY A 117 20.53 34.81 -127.95
N SER A 118 19.41 34.50 -128.62
CA SER A 118 18.16 34.14 -127.94
C SER A 118 18.28 32.85 -127.12
N GLU A 119 19.00 31.83 -127.60
CA GLU A 119 19.27 30.60 -126.83
C GLU A 119 20.15 30.87 -125.60
N VAL A 120 21.16 31.73 -125.73
CA VAL A 120 22.01 32.13 -124.60
C VAL A 120 21.24 33.00 -123.61
N GLU A 121 20.35 33.88 -124.06
CA GLU A 121 19.46 34.67 -123.19
C GLU A 121 18.37 33.83 -122.52
N ASP A 122 17.81 32.83 -123.21
CA ASP A 122 16.89 31.84 -122.65
C ASP A 122 17.61 30.99 -121.60
N ALA A 123 18.81 30.47 -121.91
CA ALA A 123 19.64 29.72 -120.98
C ALA A 123 20.10 30.59 -119.79
N HIS A 124 20.36 31.88 -119.99
CA HIS A 124 20.68 32.82 -118.91
C HIS A 124 19.46 33.12 -118.04
N ARG A 125 18.28 33.34 -118.63
CA ARG A 125 17.01 33.49 -117.90
C ARG A 125 16.62 32.22 -117.15
N GLU A 126 16.85 31.05 -117.72
CA GLU A 126 16.67 29.75 -117.06
C GLU A 126 17.68 29.53 -115.94
N ALA A 127 18.96 29.89 -116.14
CA ALA A 127 19.99 29.82 -115.11
C ALA A 127 19.71 30.77 -113.94
N LEU A 128 19.31 32.02 -114.20
CA LEU A 128 18.87 32.96 -113.16
C LEU A 128 17.62 32.46 -112.43
N THR A 129 16.69 31.81 -113.14
CA THR A 129 15.52 31.16 -112.53
C THR A 129 15.93 29.98 -111.63
N LYS A 130 16.86 29.13 -112.09
CA LYS A 130 17.41 28.02 -111.29
C LYS A 130 18.19 28.51 -110.07
N VAL A 131 18.96 29.59 -110.18
CA VAL A 131 19.69 30.22 -109.07
C VAL A 131 18.71 30.83 -108.07
N THR A 132 17.76 31.67 -108.51
CA THR A 132 16.77 32.29 -107.62
C THR A 132 15.85 31.26 -106.95
N GLU A 133 15.53 30.14 -107.62
CA GLU A 133 14.80 29.02 -107.00
C GLU A 133 15.69 28.23 -106.02
N ALA A 134 16.97 28.02 -106.32
CA ALA A 134 17.92 27.40 -105.40
C ALA A 134 18.17 28.27 -104.16
N GLU A 135 18.29 29.59 -104.31
CA GLU A 135 18.39 30.57 -103.23
C GLU A 135 17.10 30.60 -102.39
N ARG A 136 15.91 30.58 -103.02
CA ARG A 136 14.64 30.43 -102.31
C ARG A 136 14.58 29.14 -101.50
N ARG A 137 15.03 28.01 -102.07
CA ARG A 137 15.10 26.71 -101.38
C ARG A 137 16.12 26.73 -100.24
N ALA A 138 17.29 27.33 -100.44
CA ALA A 138 18.31 27.48 -99.40
C ALA A 138 17.83 28.37 -98.25
N ALA A 139 17.26 29.55 -98.55
CA ALA A 139 16.72 30.45 -97.54
C ALA A 139 15.49 29.86 -96.82
N ALA A 140 14.68 29.03 -97.50
CA ALA A 140 13.62 28.27 -96.84
C ALA A 140 14.19 27.21 -95.89
N ALA A 141 15.16 26.41 -96.34
CA ALA A 141 15.84 25.41 -95.51
C ALA A 141 16.55 26.04 -94.29
N GLU A 142 17.20 27.19 -94.46
CA GLU A 142 17.83 27.93 -93.36
C GLU A 142 16.80 28.47 -92.36
N ARG A 143 15.67 29.03 -92.81
CA ARG A 143 14.57 29.42 -91.91
C ARG A 143 14.02 28.22 -91.15
N THR A 144 13.83 27.09 -91.82
CA THR A 144 13.39 25.84 -91.18
C THR A 144 14.42 25.35 -90.15
N ALA A 145 15.71 25.34 -90.48
CA ALA A 145 16.79 24.97 -89.57
C ALA A 145 16.82 25.86 -88.32
N ARG A 146 16.84 27.19 -88.50
CA ARG A 146 16.79 28.15 -87.38
C ARG A 146 15.52 28.00 -86.53
N SER A 147 14.37 27.69 -87.13
CA SER A 147 13.13 27.42 -86.39
C SER A 147 13.17 26.12 -85.60
N ALA A 148 13.83 25.08 -86.14
CA ALA A 148 14.01 23.79 -85.46
C ALA A 148 15.04 23.90 -84.33
N GLU A 149 16.12 24.67 -84.51
CA GLU A 149 17.10 25.00 -83.47
C GLU A 149 16.45 25.83 -82.34
N ALA A 150 15.64 26.83 -82.68
CA ALA A 150 14.89 27.61 -81.69
C ALA A 150 13.89 26.76 -80.91
N ALA A 151 13.16 25.86 -81.59
CA ALA A 151 12.24 24.93 -80.94
C ALA A 151 12.97 23.90 -80.07
N ALA A 152 14.12 23.39 -80.51
CA ALA A 152 14.96 22.48 -79.72
C ALA A 152 15.54 23.16 -78.48
N LYS A 153 15.96 24.43 -78.59
CA LYS A 153 16.43 25.24 -77.45
C LYS A 153 15.30 25.50 -76.46
N ALA A 154 14.13 25.93 -76.92
CA ALA A 154 12.96 26.13 -76.06
C ALA A 154 12.53 24.83 -75.34
N ALA A 155 12.54 23.68 -76.03
CA ALA A 155 12.22 22.39 -75.43
C ALA A 155 13.31 21.89 -74.45
N GLN A 156 14.55 22.35 -74.58
CA GLN A 156 15.61 22.09 -73.61
C GLN A 156 15.46 22.99 -72.37
N GLU A 157 15.16 24.28 -72.57
CA GLU A 157 14.87 25.23 -71.49
C GLU A 157 13.64 24.80 -70.66
N GLU A 158 12.55 24.37 -71.31
CA GLU A 158 11.35 23.85 -70.65
C GLU A 158 11.64 22.57 -69.83
N ARG A 159 12.57 21.72 -70.29
CA ARG A 159 13.01 20.54 -69.54
C ARG A 159 13.88 20.91 -68.35
N GLU A 160 14.83 21.82 -68.53
CA GLU A 160 15.69 22.31 -67.43
C GLU A 160 14.85 23.01 -66.34
N GLU A 161 13.81 23.76 -66.72
CA GLU A 161 12.84 24.34 -65.79
C GLU A 161 11.98 23.26 -65.09
N ALA A 162 11.48 22.27 -65.82
CA ALA A 162 10.69 21.17 -65.24
C ALA A 162 11.51 20.27 -64.29
N ASP A 163 12.77 19.98 -64.64
CA ASP A 163 13.70 19.23 -63.80
C ASP A 163 14.04 20.04 -62.53
N ALA A 164 14.34 21.34 -62.65
CA ALA A 164 14.59 22.22 -61.51
C ALA A 164 13.39 22.35 -60.56
N LEU A 165 12.17 22.49 -61.10
CA LEU A 165 10.92 22.48 -60.31
C LEU A 165 10.70 21.14 -59.61
N THR A 166 11.10 20.02 -60.23
CA THR A 166 11.02 18.68 -59.64
C THR A 166 12.05 18.49 -58.53
N GLU A 167 13.28 18.98 -58.71
CA GLU A 167 14.31 19.01 -57.66
C GLU A 167 13.88 19.87 -56.46
N GLU A 168 13.33 21.08 -56.70
CA GLU A 168 12.81 21.94 -55.63
C GLU A 168 11.63 21.28 -54.88
N ALA A 169 10.66 20.72 -55.61
CA ALA A 169 9.51 20.06 -55.01
C ALA A 169 9.89 18.81 -54.20
N THR A 170 10.87 18.03 -54.66
CA THR A 170 11.36 16.85 -53.93
C THR A 170 12.23 17.24 -52.73
N ALA A 171 13.04 18.29 -52.83
CA ALA A 171 13.77 18.85 -51.70
C ALA A 171 12.82 19.41 -50.62
N GLU A 172 11.76 20.12 -51.01
CA GLU A 172 10.75 20.63 -50.08
C GLU A 172 9.95 19.50 -49.42
N ALA A 173 9.52 18.50 -50.19
CA ALA A 173 8.87 17.32 -49.62
C ALA A 173 9.79 16.56 -48.63
N ALA A 174 11.10 16.53 -48.89
CA ALA A 174 12.08 15.95 -47.96
C ALA A 174 12.23 16.80 -46.68
N ARG A 175 12.26 18.14 -46.78
CA ARG A 175 12.26 19.06 -45.61
C ARG A 175 11.01 18.86 -44.75
N ILE A 176 9.82 18.99 -45.34
CA ILE A 176 8.53 18.81 -44.65
C ILE A 176 8.45 17.44 -43.96
N LYS A 177 8.95 16.38 -44.61
CA LYS A 177 8.99 15.03 -44.01
C LYS A 177 9.96 14.96 -42.83
N ALA A 178 11.15 15.55 -42.92
CA ALA A 178 12.13 15.58 -41.83
C ALA A 178 11.59 16.35 -40.61
N ASP A 179 10.99 17.52 -40.85
CA ASP A 179 10.39 18.36 -39.80
C ASP A 179 9.21 17.63 -39.12
N ALA A 180 8.33 17.01 -39.90
CA ALA A 180 7.24 16.20 -39.36
C ALA A 180 7.74 14.99 -38.55
N GLN A 181 8.84 14.34 -38.97
CA GLN A 181 9.47 13.26 -38.21
C GLN A 181 10.10 13.75 -36.90
N ALA A 182 10.70 14.94 -36.90
CA ALA A 182 11.25 15.57 -35.70
C ALA A 182 10.15 15.94 -34.70
N GLU A 183 9.05 16.55 -35.15
CA GLU A 183 7.90 16.88 -34.29
C GLU A 183 7.21 15.63 -33.72
N ILE A 184 7.07 14.55 -34.51
CA ILE A 184 6.55 13.26 -34.00
C ILE A 184 7.48 12.68 -32.92
N ALA A 185 8.81 12.71 -33.14
CA ALA A 185 9.78 12.23 -32.15
C ALA A 185 9.71 13.03 -30.84
N HIS A 186 9.66 14.36 -30.94
CA HIS A 186 9.52 15.26 -29.79
C HIS A 186 8.16 15.09 -29.07
N ALA A 187 7.08 14.84 -29.81
CA ALA A 187 5.78 14.54 -29.22
C ALA A 187 5.79 13.21 -28.46
N HIS A 188 6.43 12.16 -29.00
CA HIS A 188 6.61 10.88 -28.30
C HIS A 188 7.50 11.01 -27.05
N GLU A 189 8.59 11.78 -27.11
CA GLU A 189 9.44 12.04 -25.94
C GLU A 189 8.66 12.77 -24.83
N ARG A 190 7.91 13.82 -25.20
CA ARG A 190 7.04 14.54 -24.25
C ARG A 190 5.96 13.66 -23.64
N LEU A 191 5.38 12.73 -24.42
CA LEU A 191 4.42 11.75 -23.91
C LEU A 191 5.09 10.79 -22.92
N ALA A 192 6.24 10.20 -23.27
CA ALA A 192 6.97 9.30 -22.39
C ALA A 192 7.40 9.96 -21.07
N VAL A 193 7.85 11.23 -21.11
CA VAL A 193 8.17 12.02 -19.91
C VAL A 193 6.92 12.29 -19.07
N ALA A 194 5.77 12.59 -19.70
CA ALA A 194 4.51 12.79 -18.99
C ALA A 194 4.02 11.49 -18.34
N GLU A 195 4.03 10.37 -19.05
CA GLU A 195 3.65 9.04 -18.56
C GLU A 195 4.52 8.60 -17.38
N ALA A 196 5.86 8.75 -17.50
CA ALA A 196 6.78 8.48 -16.39
C ALA A 196 6.50 9.39 -15.18
N GLY A 197 6.21 10.67 -15.40
CA GLY A 197 5.84 11.62 -14.35
C GLY A 197 4.51 11.30 -13.67
N PHE A 198 3.52 10.78 -14.39
CA PHE A 198 2.26 10.31 -13.82
C PHE A 198 2.44 9.00 -13.06
N ALA A 199 3.21 8.05 -13.59
CA ALA A 199 3.52 6.79 -12.91
C ALA A 199 4.26 7.02 -11.58
N ALA A 200 5.22 7.96 -11.56
CA ALA A 200 5.93 8.36 -10.33
C ALA A 200 4.98 8.95 -9.28
N LYS A 201 4.08 9.86 -9.67
CA LYS A 201 3.07 10.46 -8.76
C LYS A 201 2.06 9.44 -8.24
N LEU A 202 1.67 8.45 -9.05
CA LEU A 202 0.81 7.36 -8.60
C LEU A 202 1.53 6.49 -7.57
N ALA A 203 2.79 6.12 -7.82
CA ALA A 203 3.60 5.35 -6.88
C ALA A 203 3.84 6.10 -5.54
N GLU A 204 4.08 7.41 -5.60
CA GLU A 204 4.19 8.28 -4.43
C GLU A 204 2.88 8.28 -3.62
N ARG A 205 1.74 8.56 -4.26
CA ARG A 205 0.42 8.55 -3.61
C ARG A 205 0.04 7.17 -3.08
N ASP A 206 0.43 6.09 -3.73
CA ASP A 206 0.22 4.73 -3.24
C ASP A 206 1.06 4.45 -1.99
N ALA A 207 2.32 4.90 -1.94
CA ALA A 207 3.17 4.82 -0.76
C ALA A 207 2.61 5.65 0.41
N GLU A 208 2.13 6.87 0.16
CA GLU A 208 1.47 7.71 1.17
C GLU A 208 0.21 7.05 1.75
N VAL A 209 -0.65 6.48 0.90
CA VAL A 209 -1.88 5.81 1.35
C VAL A 209 -1.57 4.53 2.12
N GLU A 210 -0.56 3.76 1.73
CA GLU A 210 -0.11 2.60 2.50
C GLU A 210 0.51 3.00 3.84
N GLN A 211 1.25 4.12 3.91
CA GLN A 211 1.76 4.63 5.17
C GLN A 211 0.62 5.09 6.09
N ALA A 212 -0.32 5.90 5.57
CA ALA A 212 -1.50 6.34 6.34
C ALA A 212 -2.36 5.15 6.83
N ARG A 213 -2.45 4.06 6.06
CA ARG A 213 -3.11 2.81 6.49
C ARG A 213 -2.40 2.15 7.67
N ARG A 214 -1.07 2.10 7.67
CA ARG A 214 -0.26 1.59 8.79
C ARG A 214 -0.41 2.46 10.02
N ASP A 215 -0.36 3.78 9.87
CA ASP A 215 -0.48 4.74 10.97
C ASP A 215 -1.86 4.64 11.64
N VAL A 216 -2.94 4.55 10.84
CA VAL A 216 -4.30 4.29 11.35
C VAL A 216 -4.43 2.92 12.02
N ALA A 217 -3.75 1.89 11.52
CA ALA A 217 -3.73 0.57 12.16
C ALA A 217 -3.01 0.60 13.52
N ALA A 218 -1.85 1.26 13.60
CA ALA A 218 -1.10 1.44 14.84
C ALA A 218 -1.91 2.24 15.88
N ALA A 219 -2.47 3.39 15.49
CA ALA A 219 -3.30 4.21 16.37
C ALA A 219 -4.55 3.46 16.89
N ARG A 220 -5.13 2.55 16.10
CA ARG A 220 -6.23 1.69 16.55
C ARG A 220 -5.80 0.66 17.59
N VAL A 221 -4.61 0.07 17.44
CA VAL A 221 -4.04 -0.87 18.43
C VAL A 221 -3.72 -0.14 19.74
N GLU A 222 -3.11 1.04 19.66
CA GLU A 222 -2.82 1.89 20.83
C GLU A 222 -4.09 2.33 21.55
N ALA A 223 -5.12 2.78 20.82
CA ALA A 223 -6.42 3.14 21.40
C ALA A 223 -7.11 1.95 22.07
N ALA A 224 -7.07 0.77 21.45
CA ALA A 224 -7.63 -0.45 22.05
C ALA A 224 -6.87 -0.85 23.33
N ALA A 225 -5.55 -0.74 23.35
CA ALA A 225 -4.73 -1.00 24.53
C ALA A 225 -5.01 0.01 25.66
N ALA A 226 -5.16 1.30 25.33
CA ALA A 226 -5.51 2.34 26.30
C ALA A 226 -6.90 2.11 26.94
N VAL A 227 -7.91 1.74 26.13
CA VAL A 227 -9.25 1.39 26.65
C VAL A 227 -9.21 0.13 27.52
N ALA A 228 -8.44 -0.89 27.13
CA ALA A 228 -8.26 -2.09 27.93
C ALA A 228 -7.59 -1.78 29.29
N ALA A 229 -6.53 -0.95 29.29
CA ALA A 229 -5.86 -0.51 30.51
C ALA A 229 -6.78 0.34 31.41
N GLN A 230 -7.59 1.24 30.83
CA GLN A 230 -8.58 2.01 31.58
C GLN A 230 -9.62 1.09 32.25
N ASN A 231 -10.14 0.10 31.52
CA ASN A 231 -11.12 -0.85 32.05
C ASN A 231 -10.53 -1.76 33.14
N ALA A 232 -9.25 -2.14 33.03
CA ALA A 232 -8.56 -2.88 34.08
C ALA A 232 -8.40 -2.02 35.36
N ALA A 233 -7.99 -0.75 35.20
CA ALA A 233 -7.82 0.18 36.31
C ALA A 233 -9.15 0.54 37.01
N THR A 234 -10.25 0.72 36.27
CA THR A 234 -11.56 0.98 36.87
C THR A 234 -12.11 -0.24 37.59
N ALA A 235 -11.86 -1.46 37.08
CA ALA A 235 -12.22 -2.71 37.74
C ALA A 235 -11.40 -2.96 39.02
N GLU A 236 -10.11 -2.63 39.04
CA GLU A 236 -9.30 -2.70 40.27
C GLU A 236 -9.77 -1.68 41.30
N ALA A 237 -9.96 -0.42 40.91
CA ALA A 237 -10.48 0.61 41.81
C ALA A 237 -11.91 0.29 42.32
N ALA A 238 -12.69 -0.54 41.62
CA ALA A 238 -13.96 -1.08 42.14
C ALA A 238 -13.70 -2.13 43.25
N ARG A 239 -12.84 -3.13 42.99
CA ARG A 239 -12.44 -4.13 43.99
C ARG A 239 -11.86 -3.51 45.26
N GLU A 240 -11.02 -2.49 45.12
CA GLU A 240 -10.45 -1.75 46.26
C GLU A 240 -11.55 -1.05 47.09
N ARG A 241 -12.54 -0.43 46.44
CA ARG A 241 -13.68 0.20 47.14
C ARG A 241 -14.55 -0.81 47.85
N ASP A 242 -14.85 -1.94 47.22
CA ASP A 242 -15.66 -3.00 47.82
C ASP A 242 -14.93 -3.63 49.03
N THR A 243 -13.62 -3.87 48.89
CA THR A 243 -12.76 -4.35 49.99
C THR A 243 -12.72 -3.33 51.14
N ALA A 244 -12.54 -2.04 50.83
CA ALA A 244 -12.55 -0.99 51.85
C ALA A 244 -13.93 -0.79 52.50
N ALA A 245 -15.03 -1.07 51.80
CA ALA A 245 -16.37 -1.09 52.37
C ALA A 245 -16.57 -2.27 53.32
N GLY A 246 -16.14 -3.48 52.94
CA GLY A 246 -16.14 -4.66 53.79
C GLY A 246 -15.35 -4.45 55.08
N LEU A 247 -14.10 -3.98 54.98
CA LEU A 247 -13.26 -3.69 56.16
C LEU A 247 -13.86 -2.62 57.08
N ARG A 248 -14.55 -1.61 56.54
CA ARG A 248 -15.28 -0.63 57.38
C ARG A 248 -16.46 -1.28 58.11
N GLN A 249 -17.22 -2.14 57.43
CA GLN A 249 -18.32 -2.88 58.05
C GLN A 249 -17.81 -3.83 59.15
N GLU A 250 -16.69 -4.52 58.95
CA GLU A 250 -16.04 -5.34 59.98
C GLU A 250 -15.58 -4.51 61.19
N LEU A 251 -15.00 -3.33 60.96
CA LEU A 251 -14.63 -2.39 62.04
C LEU A 251 -15.86 -1.88 62.81
N ASP A 252 -16.97 -1.60 62.14
CA ASP A 252 -18.21 -1.15 62.80
C ASP A 252 -19.00 -2.29 63.45
N ASN A 253 -18.82 -3.54 63.00
CA ASN A 253 -19.30 -4.73 63.71
C ASN A 253 -18.49 -4.92 65.01
N THR A 254 -17.17 -5.04 64.91
CA THR A 254 -16.28 -5.25 66.08
C THR A 254 -16.37 -4.13 67.11
N ARG A 255 -16.58 -2.87 66.70
CA ARG A 255 -16.90 -1.76 67.62
C ARG A 255 -18.20 -1.98 68.40
N ARG A 256 -19.26 -2.44 67.73
CA ARG A 256 -20.56 -2.73 68.36
C ARG A 256 -20.44 -3.92 69.30
N ASP A 257 -19.75 -4.99 68.91
CA ASP A 257 -19.53 -6.17 69.74
C ASP A 257 -18.74 -5.81 71.02
N LEU A 258 -17.66 -5.02 70.89
CA LEU A 258 -16.89 -4.50 72.03
C LEU A 258 -17.72 -3.57 72.93
N GLN A 259 -18.59 -2.73 72.36
CA GLN A 259 -19.50 -1.87 73.13
C GLN A 259 -20.52 -2.71 73.91
N SER A 260 -21.10 -3.74 73.27
CA SER A 260 -22.05 -4.67 73.89
C SER A 260 -21.39 -5.44 75.03
N ALA A 261 -20.24 -6.07 74.80
CA ALA A 261 -19.47 -6.77 75.84
C ALA A 261 -19.09 -5.84 77.00
N ARG A 262 -18.69 -4.59 76.71
CA ARG A 262 -18.42 -3.59 77.77
C ARG A 262 -19.67 -3.26 78.59
N SER A 263 -20.84 -3.13 77.95
CA SER A 263 -22.09 -2.87 78.67
C SER A 263 -22.53 -4.05 79.53
N GLU A 264 -22.29 -5.28 79.06
CA GLU A 264 -22.55 -6.51 79.80
C GLU A 264 -21.63 -6.64 81.02
N PHE A 265 -20.32 -6.48 80.85
CA PHE A 265 -19.39 -6.48 81.99
C PHE A 265 -19.68 -5.37 83.00
N GLN A 266 -20.12 -4.19 82.56
CA GLN A 266 -20.52 -3.13 83.48
C GLN A 266 -21.76 -3.54 84.29
N ALA A 267 -22.77 -4.14 83.66
CA ALA A 267 -23.95 -4.66 84.35
C ALA A 267 -23.60 -5.80 85.32
N GLN A 268 -22.69 -6.71 84.95
CA GLN A 268 -22.19 -7.77 85.84
C GLN A 268 -21.44 -7.19 87.06
N ILE A 269 -20.62 -6.15 86.87
CA ILE A 269 -19.91 -5.45 87.96
C ILE A 269 -20.91 -4.76 88.90
N ASP A 270 -21.93 -4.10 88.36
CA ASP A 270 -22.91 -3.38 89.19
C ASP A 270 -23.88 -4.33 89.91
N ALA A 271 -24.22 -5.47 89.31
CA ALA A 271 -24.90 -6.58 90.00
C ALA A 271 -24.05 -7.14 91.15
N ALA A 272 -22.79 -7.53 90.89
CA ALA A 272 -21.90 -8.07 91.92
C ALA A 272 -21.62 -7.06 93.07
N ARG A 273 -21.67 -5.75 92.78
CA ARG A 273 -21.63 -4.69 93.81
C ARG A 273 -22.90 -4.64 94.64
N HIS A 274 -24.06 -4.85 94.03
CA HIS A 274 -25.34 -4.90 94.73
C HIS A 274 -25.41 -6.13 95.65
N ASP A 275 -25.08 -7.31 95.13
CA ASP A 275 -25.01 -8.56 95.91
C ASP A 275 -24.07 -8.43 97.11
N LEU A 276 -22.91 -7.78 96.93
CA LEU A 276 -21.96 -7.51 98.01
C LEU A 276 -22.50 -6.52 99.05
N GLN A 277 -23.30 -5.53 98.65
CA GLN A 277 -23.96 -4.59 99.57
C GLN A 277 -25.05 -5.29 100.38
N GLU A 278 -25.86 -6.15 99.75
CA GLU A 278 -26.88 -6.96 100.41
C GLU A 278 -26.24 -7.92 101.42
N ALA A 279 -25.26 -8.72 101.00
CA ALA A 279 -24.52 -9.62 101.88
C ALA A 279 -23.82 -8.89 103.05
N ALA A 280 -23.34 -7.66 102.83
CA ALA A 280 -22.77 -6.83 103.89
C ALA A 280 -23.83 -6.34 104.91
N ALA A 281 -25.05 -6.02 104.45
CA ALA A 281 -26.18 -5.63 105.29
C ALA A 281 -26.75 -6.82 106.07
N GLU A 282 -26.87 -7.99 105.45
CA GLU A 282 -27.20 -9.25 106.13
C GLU A 282 -26.15 -9.59 107.20
N ALA A 283 -24.87 -9.53 106.86
CA ALA A 283 -23.78 -9.79 107.81
C ALA A 283 -23.75 -8.78 108.97
N ALA A 284 -24.17 -7.54 108.75
CA ALA A 284 -24.36 -6.55 109.82
C ALA A 284 -25.55 -6.93 110.73
N THR A 285 -26.68 -7.33 110.15
CA THR A 285 -27.88 -7.80 110.87
C THR A 285 -27.56 -9.02 111.73
N ILE A 286 -26.88 -10.01 111.17
CA ILE A 286 -26.43 -11.23 111.88
C ILE A 286 -25.48 -10.87 113.03
N ARG A 287 -24.57 -9.89 112.85
CA ARG A 287 -23.68 -9.42 113.93
C ARG A 287 -24.45 -8.76 115.07
N VAL A 288 -25.50 -7.98 114.78
CA VAL A 288 -26.38 -7.39 115.81
C VAL A 288 -27.14 -8.48 116.55
N ALA A 289 -27.81 -9.39 115.84
CA ALA A 289 -28.54 -10.51 116.44
C ALA A 289 -27.63 -11.41 117.31
N LEU A 290 -26.38 -11.65 116.89
CA LEU A 290 -25.39 -12.39 117.68
C LEU A 290 -24.95 -11.60 118.93
N ALA A 291 -24.82 -10.28 118.86
CA ALA A 291 -24.51 -9.45 120.01
C ALA A 291 -25.67 -9.43 121.02
N GLU A 292 -26.91 -9.33 120.54
CA GLU A 292 -28.12 -9.44 121.36
C GLU A 292 -28.24 -10.81 122.04
N ALA A 293 -28.06 -11.90 121.29
CA ALA A 293 -28.08 -13.26 121.83
C ALA A 293 -26.99 -13.47 122.90
N ARG A 294 -25.78 -12.93 122.70
CA ARG A 294 -24.71 -12.95 123.71
C ARG A 294 -25.05 -12.10 124.94
N ALA A 295 -25.67 -10.94 124.77
CA ALA A 295 -26.11 -10.09 125.87
C ALA A 295 -27.23 -10.75 126.68
N GLN A 296 -28.18 -11.41 126.02
CA GLN A 296 -29.24 -12.22 126.64
C GLN A 296 -28.67 -13.41 127.40
N ALA A 297 -27.71 -14.15 126.82
CA ALA A 297 -27.03 -15.25 127.50
C ALA A 297 -26.30 -14.76 128.77
N ALA A 298 -25.49 -13.71 128.68
CA ALA A 298 -24.80 -13.13 129.83
C ALA A 298 -25.76 -12.51 130.87
N ALA A 299 -26.96 -12.07 130.48
CA ALA A 299 -28.01 -11.67 131.42
C ALA A 299 -28.64 -12.88 132.13
N ALA A 300 -28.90 -13.97 131.40
CA ALA A 300 -29.43 -15.21 131.95
C ALA A 300 -28.42 -15.91 132.90
N GLU A 301 -27.12 -15.89 132.58
CA GLU A 301 -26.06 -16.36 133.46
C GLU A 301 -26.03 -15.56 134.77
N ARG A 302 -25.98 -14.23 134.70
CA ARG A 302 -26.03 -13.35 135.90
C ARG A 302 -27.32 -13.54 136.72
N ALA A 303 -28.46 -13.75 136.07
CA ALA A 303 -29.71 -14.06 136.76
C ALA A 303 -29.65 -15.45 137.43
N SER A 304 -29.05 -16.45 136.79
CA SER A 304 -28.82 -17.77 137.39
C SER A 304 -27.84 -17.71 138.58
N ASP A 305 -26.80 -16.89 138.51
CA ASP A 305 -25.83 -16.76 139.59
C ASP A 305 -26.42 -15.99 140.78
N SER A 306 -27.13 -14.89 140.53
CA SER A 306 -27.89 -14.19 141.58
C SER A 306 -28.97 -15.08 142.21
N ALA A 307 -29.62 -15.96 141.44
CA ALA A 307 -30.54 -16.96 141.97
C ALA A 307 -29.83 -18.03 142.82
N ARG A 308 -28.62 -18.47 142.44
CA ARG A 308 -27.78 -19.37 143.25
C ARG A 308 -27.36 -18.70 144.57
N GLU A 309 -26.88 -17.46 144.53
CA GLU A 309 -26.52 -16.68 145.72
C GLU A 309 -27.72 -16.48 146.65
N SER A 310 -28.88 -16.17 146.09
CA SER A 310 -30.13 -16.02 146.85
C SER A 310 -30.58 -17.34 147.49
N LEU A 311 -30.49 -18.46 146.78
CA LEU A 311 -30.75 -19.80 147.32
C LEU A 311 -29.76 -20.17 148.43
N GLU A 312 -28.49 -19.78 148.31
CA GLU A 312 -27.46 -20.05 149.33
C GLU A 312 -27.66 -19.16 150.57
N SER A 313 -28.04 -17.89 150.41
CA SER A 313 -28.45 -17.03 151.53
C SER A 313 -29.66 -17.62 152.26
N LEU A 314 -30.70 -18.04 151.52
CA LEU A 314 -31.90 -18.67 152.10
C LEU A 314 -31.58 -19.98 152.83
N ARG A 315 -30.60 -20.77 152.36
CA ARG A 315 -30.09 -21.94 153.09
C ARG A 315 -29.41 -21.51 154.38
N GLY A 316 -28.53 -20.52 154.33
CA GLY A 316 -27.85 -19.98 155.52
C GLY A 316 -28.83 -19.38 156.55
N ASP A 317 -29.90 -18.72 156.11
CA ASP A 317 -31.00 -18.25 156.97
C ASP A 317 -31.77 -19.41 157.60
N LEU A 318 -32.10 -20.45 156.83
CA LEU A 318 -32.74 -21.67 157.34
C LEU A 318 -31.85 -22.42 158.34
N GLU A 319 -30.53 -22.44 158.13
CA GLU A 319 -29.57 -23.04 159.06
C GLU A 319 -29.43 -22.20 160.35
N ARG A 320 -29.38 -20.87 160.25
CA ARG A 320 -29.47 -19.97 161.41
C ARG A 320 -30.74 -20.19 162.20
N GLN A 321 -31.91 -20.16 161.56
CA GLN A 321 -33.20 -20.40 162.21
C GLN A 321 -33.30 -21.80 162.85
N ARG A 322 -32.68 -22.82 162.24
CA ARG A 322 -32.57 -24.16 162.86
C ARG A 322 -31.66 -24.16 164.09
N ALA A 323 -30.54 -23.43 164.06
CA ALA A 323 -29.62 -23.31 165.18
C ALA A 323 -30.24 -22.48 166.33
N GLU A 324 -30.94 -21.39 166.02
CA GLU A 324 -31.72 -20.58 166.95
C GLU A 324 -32.83 -21.42 167.60
N ALA A 325 -33.67 -22.11 166.82
CA ALA A 325 -34.71 -22.99 167.38
C ALA A 325 -34.14 -24.19 168.19
N GLN A 326 -32.90 -24.63 167.90
CA GLN A 326 -32.19 -25.60 168.71
C GLN A 326 -31.71 -25.00 170.03
N SER A 327 -31.11 -23.80 170.01
CA SER A 327 -30.63 -23.12 171.20
C SER A 327 -31.78 -22.66 172.10
N GLU A 328 -32.90 -22.18 171.55
CA GLU A 328 -34.14 -21.90 172.29
C GLU A 328 -34.69 -23.16 172.96
N ARG A 329 -34.71 -24.31 172.26
CA ARG A 329 -35.08 -25.60 172.87
C ARG A 329 -34.11 -26.02 173.96
N GLU A 330 -32.83 -25.71 173.83
CA GLU A 330 -31.81 -26.04 174.82
C GLU A 330 -31.93 -25.15 176.06
N VAL A 331 -32.13 -23.84 175.89
CA VAL A 331 -32.46 -22.87 176.95
C VAL A 331 -33.77 -23.23 177.65
N LEU A 332 -34.81 -23.62 176.90
CA LEU A 332 -36.07 -24.10 177.49
C LEU A 332 -35.87 -25.41 178.28
N ARG A 333 -34.98 -26.30 177.84
CA ARG A 333 -34.63 -27.53 178.58
C ARG A 333 -33.84 -27.23 179.84
N THR A 334 -32.83 -26.35 179.81
CA THR A 334 -32.09 -25.97 181.02
C THR A 334 -32.98 -25.20 181.98
N ALA A 335 -33.78 -24.23 181.53
CA ALA A 335 -34.74 -23.53 182.37
C ALA A 335 -35.79 -24.48 182.99
N HIS A 336 -36.28 -25.49 182.24
CA HIS A 336 -37.20 -26.50 182.79
C HIS A 336 -36.49 -27.46 183.75
N ALA A 337 -35.22 -27.81 183.51
CA ALA A 337 -34.40 -28.60 184.43
C ALA A 337 -34.09 -27.82 185.72
N GLU A 338 -33.84 -26.51 185.62
CA GLU A 338 -33.69 -25.61 186.76
C GLU A 338 -35.00 -25.47 187.54
N GLN A 339 -36.15 -25.34 186.87
CA GLN A 339 -37.47 -25.35 187.53
C GLN A 339 -37.75 -26.67 188.25
N LEU A 340 -37.40 -27.82 187.65
CA LEU A 340 -37.49 -29.13 188.32
C LEU A 340 -36.56 -29.21 189.53
N ALA A 341 -35.31 -28.75 189.41
CA ALA A 341 -34.36 -28.71 190.52
C ALA A 341 -34.79 -27.72 191.62
N GLN A 342 -35.44 -26.62 191.27
CA GLN A 342 -36.04 -25.66 192.21
C GLN A 342 -37.22 -26.28 192.96
N LEU A 343 -38.08 -27.03 192.25
CA LEU A 343 -39.18 -27.78 192.85
C LEU A 343 -38.70 -28.92 193.75
N GLN A 344 -37.63 -29.63 193.37
CA GLN A 344 -36.98 -30.63 194.22
C GLN A 344 -36.39 -29.99 195.49
N ARG A 345 -35.59 -28.92 195.38
CA ARG A 345 -35.07 -28.18 196.54
C ARG A 345 -36.20 -27.71 197.47
N ASN A 346 -37.26 -27.10 196.93
CA ASN A 346 -38.42 -26.69 197.72
C ASN A 346 -39.18 -27.87 198.36
N ALA A 347 -39.12 -29.07 197.77
CA ALA A 347 -39.70 -30.27 198.36
C ALA A 347 -38.79 -30.83 199.47
N ASP A 348 -37.48 -30.89 199.25
CA ASP A 348 -36.47 -31.32 200.22
C ASP A 348 -36.42 -30.39 201.43
N ASP A 349 -36.49 -29.06 201.23
CA ASP A 349 -36.61 -28.07 202.29
C ASP A 349 -37.88 -28.27 203.12
N ARG A 350 -39.02 -28.58 202.48
CA ARG A 350 -40.26 -28.92 203.19
C ARG A 350 -40.16 -30.24 203.96
N VAL A 351 -39.44 -31.23 203.44
CA VAL A 351 -39.15 -32.48 204.16
C VAL A 351 -38.22 -32.22 205.35
N SER A 352 -37.21 -31.36 205.20
CA SER A 352 -36.31 -30.95 206.28
C SER A 352 -37.08 -30.23 207.39
N VAL A 353 -37.88 -29.21 207.06
CA VAL A 353 -38.70 -28.47 208.03
C VAL A 353 -39.71 -29.38 208.74
N LEU A 354 -40.33 -30.35 208.04
CA LEU A 354 -41.21 -31.34 208.67
C LEU A 354 -40.45 -32.31 209.58
N THR A 355 -39.20 -32.64 209.25
CA THR A 355 -38.33 -33.52 210.05
C THR A 355 -37.83 -32.81 211.31
N GLU A 356 -37.44 -31.53 211.21
CA GLU A 356 -37.10 -30.68 212.36
C GLU A 356 -38.30 -30.46 213.27
N ALA A 357 -39.49 -30.19 212.72
CA ALA A 357 -40.73 -30.10 213.49
C ALA A 357 -41.07 -31.42 214.22
N LEU A 358 -40.84 -32.58 213.57
CA LEU A 358 -40.99 -33.89 214.21
C LEU A 358 -39.96 -34.13 215.33
N HIS A 359 -38.74 -33.58 215.18
CA HIS A 359 -37.70 -33.69 216.20
C HIS A 359 -38.01 -32.83 217.43
N ALA A 360 -38.43 -31.57 217.22
CA ALA A 360 -38.86 -30.66 218.28
C ALA A 360 -40.10 -31.18 219.03
N ALA A 361 -41.06 -31.80 218.32
CA ALA A 361 -42.21 -32.45 218.93
C ALA A 361 -41.81 -33.66 219.82
N ARG A 362 -40.75 -34.40 219.45
CA ARG A 362 -40.20 -35.50 220.26
C ARG A 362 -39.43 -35.01 221.49
N GLU A 363 -38.78 -33.85 221.43
CA GLU A 363 -38.14 -33.26 222.62
C GLU A 363 -39.17 -32.72 223.62
N MET A 364 -40.21 -32.01 223.17
CA MET A 364 -41.28 -31.52 224.05
C MET A 364 -42.04 -32.67 224.75
N ALA A 365 -42.17 -33.84 224.13
CA ALA A 365 -42.78 -35.01 224.74
C ALA A 365 -41.94 -35.66 225.87
N ARG A 366 -40.64 -35.30 226.00
CA ARG A 366 -39.70 -35.96 226.91
C ARG A 366 -39.62 -35.35 228.31
N LEU A 367 -40.24 -34.19 228.53
CA LEU A 367 -40.09 -33.36 229.74
C LEU A 367 -41.32 -33.38 230.68
N ALA A 368 -42.32 -34.24 230.44
CA ALA A 368 -43.68 -34.02 230.94
C ALA A 368 -44.30 -35.09 231.90
N LEU A 369 -43.55 -36.05 232.45
CA LEU A 369 -44.07 -37.01 233.47
C LEU A 369 -42.97 -37.48 234.48
N PRO A 370 -43.30 -37.73 235.77
CA PRO A 370 -42.29 -38.01 236.82
C PRO A 370 -42.26 -39.48 237.31
N THR A 371 -41.12 -39.93 237.87
CA THR A 371 -41.01 -40.66 239.17
C THR A 371 -39.57 -41.06 239.56
N THR A 372 -39.36 -41.16 240.88
CA THR A 372 -38.24 -41.66 241.71
C THR A 372 -37.51 -42.96 241.29
N ASN A 373 -36.33 -43.34 241.81
CA ASN A 373 -35.12 -42.65 242.32
C ASN A 373 -34.03 -43.72 242.64
N THR A 374 -32.76 -43.48 242.35
CA THR A 374 -31.52 -44.16 242.85
C THR A 374 -30.34 -43.58 242.03
N ASP A 375 -29.65 -42.55 242.51
CA ASP A 375 -28.49 -42.56 243.43
C ASP A 375 -27.15 -42.85 242.73
N GLU A 376 -26.05 -42.13 242.96
CA GLU A 376 -25.82 -40.68 243.17
C GLU A 376 -24.29 -40.46 243.06
N GLN A 377 -23.81 -39.73 242.03
CA GLN A 377 -22.43 -39.21 241.90
C GLN A 377 -22.27 -38.31 240.67
#